data_AF-A0A9W9HAE6-F1
#
_entry.id   AF-A0A9W9HAE6-F1
#
_cell.length_a   1.000
_cell.length_b   1.000
_cell.length_c   1.000
_cell.angle_alpha   90.00
_cell.angle_beta   90.00
_cell.angle_gamma   90.00
#
_symmetry.space_group_name_H-M   'P 1'
#
loop_
_entity.id
_entity.type
_entity.pdbx_description
1 polymer ?
#
loop_
_entity_poly.entity_id
_entity_poly.type
_entity_poly.pdbx_seq_one_letter_code
_entity_poly.pdbx_strand_id
1 'polypeptide(L)'
;MGAGQSNEHGLSSPEELSHILAERFATKCFTPLELTHFKDNFFSRASEQGGLRYWNEKTLSDFLGIPDGIYTSSQEHALDAGPVLFRMVSYLGAFPFQNTLAPSVLTFEAMVKVVVLLTERYEKALKRGHKDRIKLLFGSLADVGRKPSVANNEETKAEDNEAAASSSHALGFSVDEPADDDYDEDEDDDLALAALESLDAIEVFKQDCRVDKTVYETRISVDTFRRLVMLLLVIAPLNPLESLKIYTNGLDERMEGVQKEADSILAAFSPEESDGGISYKAFAQTISLSLPYLFEPLTALFEHMLFSKNLNLSQRRQQGLATETEEQEKDESENTLPSTASLTLPGSFKSSILNPTLNAHLSFFLPSTSAGLNLLRSGVKLHPVFSTSAHGSSLTSFSHHVLTWQSATLLILQGSLSDSSSEELVTLGAFIPQCWKTSTTIPTTHKPSDLLPCLFQLSPKHLLLPGNPSPSVKKVNTPTAYFSTTTGIAIGCQIPAQSRTQQKAPTPHGAGSLIIDADMETAELHAAPIGHDGVFLPAANTSPNDRPTNLKLDLYTLEIWGIVPDPEDSSFSADPSMSAIEIQRAKWEFEAREAERRRNINIKAGAGDSAAESARWLLETAGIIGDEARYARGGMS
;
A
#
# COMPACT_ATOMS: atom_id res chain seq x y z
N MET A 1 -28.39 43.11 45.39
CA MET A 1 -28.52 41.64 45.48
C MET A 1 -28.41 41.09 44.08
N GLY A 2 -27.38 40.29 43.83
CA GLY A 2 -27.04 39.74 42.52
C GLY A 2 -25.82 38.87 42.72
N ALA A 3 -26.02 37.74 43.38
CA ALA A 3 -24.99 36.71 43.53
C ALA A 3 -24.79 36.06 42.16
N GLY A 4 -23.74 36.47 41.45
CA GLY A 4 -23.18 35.66 40.38
C GLY A 4 -22.57 34.44 41.03
N GLN A 5 -23.22 33.29 40.87
CA GLN A 5 -22.62 31.99 41.15
C GLN A 5 -21.51 31.79 40.11
N SER A 6 -20.28 32.16 40.47
CA SER A 6 -19.09 31.60 39.87
C SER A 6 -19.12 30.11 40.17
N ASN A 7 -19.40 29.29 39.15
CA ASN A 7 -19.15 27.86 39.22
C ASN A 7 -17.66 27.68 39.48
N GLU A 8 -17.30 27.33 40.71
CA GLU A 8 -16.03 26.70 41.02
C GLU A 8 -16.00 25.34 40.30
N HIS A 9 -15.57 25.31 39.05
CA HIS A 9 -15.10 24.07 38.43
C HIS A 9 -13.77 23.75 39.10
N GLY A 10 -13.80 22.85 40.08
CA GLY A 10 -12.60 22.24 40.62
C GLY A 10 -11.81 21.63 39.46
N LEU A 11 -10.50 21.89 39.42
CA LEU A 11 -9.58 21.37 38.42
C LEU A 11 -9.63 19.84 38.46
N SER A 12 -10.35 19.21 37.51
CA SER A 12 -10.35 17.75 37.34
C SER A 12 -8.93 17.28 37.07
N SER A 13 -8.52 16.20 37.74
CA SER A 13 -7.19 15.59 37.54
C SER A 13 -7.04 15.01 36.12
N PRO A 14 -5.81 14.91 35.57
CA PRO A 14 -5.57 14.25 34.28
C PRO A 14 -6.14 12.83 34.21
N GLU A 15 -6.10 12.09 35.32
CA GLU A 15 -6.65 10.75 35.43
C GLU A 15 -8.19 10.74 35.33
N GLU A 16 -8.85 11.69 35.99
CA GLU A 16 -10.31 11.84 35.93
C GLU A 16 -10.78 12.24 34.52
N LEU A 17 -10.07 13.17 33.87
CA LEU A 17 -10.35 13.57 32.49
C LEU A 17 -10.11 12.42 31.51
N SER A 18 -9.05 11.65 31.71
CA SER A 18 -8.74 10.42 30.96
C SER A 18 -9.87 9.38 31.08
N HIS A 19 -10.42 9.19 32.29
CA HIS A 19 -11.58 8.32 32.53
C HIS A 19 -12.84 8.84 31.82
N ILE A 20 -13.17 10.13 31.96
CA ILE A 20 -14.34 10.75 31.30
C ILE A 20 -14.25 10.60 29.78
N LEU A 21 -13.06 10.74 29.20
CA LEU A 21 -12.85 10.52 27.78
C LEU A 21 -13.11 9.07 27.37
N ALA A 22 -12.63 8.09 28.15
CA ALA A 22 -12.88 6.68 27.89
C ALA A 22 -14.39 6.36 27.94
N GLU A 23 -15.14 6.93 28.88
CA GLU A 23 -16.60 6.79 28.93
C GLU A 23 -17.30 7.41 27.71
N ARG A 24 -16.84 8.58 27.27
CA ARG A 24 -17.34 9.24 26.06
C ARG A 24 -17.07 8.41 24.80
N PHE A 25 -15.89 7.80 24.71
CA PHE A 25 -15.54 6.88 23.63
C PHE A 25 -16.41 5.61 23.69
N ALA A 26 -16.58 5.01 24.86
CA ALA A 26 -17.44 3.84 25.05
C ALA A 26 -18.88 4.08 24.57
N THR A 27 -19.41 5.28 24.82
CA THR A 27 -20.81 5.64 24.49
C THR A 27 -21.01 6.11 23.05
N LYS A 28 -20.03 6.81 22.44
CA LYS A 28 -20.17 7.39 21.09
C LYS A 28 -19.57 6.54 19.97
N CYS A 29 -18.53 5.76 20.26
CA CYS A 29 -17.76 5.05 19.24
C CYS A 29 -18.20 3.59 19.06
N PHE A 30 -18.93 3.02 20.02
CA PHE A 30 -19.39 1.63 20.00
C PHE A 30 -20.91 1.52 20.09
N THR A 31 -21.45 0.49 19.46
CA THR A 31 -22.80 0.03 19.72
C THR A 31 -22.87 -0.66 21.08
N PRO A 32 -24.06 -0.72 21.73
CA PRO A 32 -24.22 -1.46 22.98
C PRO A 32 -23.80 -2.92 22.87
N LEU A 33 -24.04 -3.56 21.72
CA LEU A 33 -23.63 -4.94 21.46
C LEU A 33 -22.11 -5.08 21.45
N GLU A 34 -21.39 -4.28 20.65
CA GLU A 34 -19.92 -4.30 20.61
C GLU A 34 -19.33 -4.08 22.00
N LEU A 35 -19.88 -3.15 22.79
CA LEU A 35 -19.40 -2.88 24.14
C LEU A 35 -19.59 -4.09 25.09
N THR A 36 -20.67 -4.86 24.93
CA THR A 36 -20.86 -6.10 25.72
C THR A 36 -19.85 -7.18 25.35
N HIS A 37 -19.61 -7.39 24.05
CA HIS A 37 -18.59 -8.32 23.57
C HIS A 37 -17.19 -7.91 23.97
N PHE A 38 -16.88 -6.62 23.92
CA PHE A 38 -15.60 -6.07 24.36
C PHE A 38 -15.39 -6.28 25.86
N LYS A 39 -16.39 -5.98 26.70
CA LYS A 39 -16.32 -6.26 28.14
C LYS A 39 -16.08 -7.74 28.41
N ASP A 40 -16.80 -8.64 27.74
CA ASP A 40 -16.60 -10.08 27.90
C ASP A 40 -15.19 -10.53 27.51
N ASN A 41 -14.70 -10.09 26.34
CA ASN A 41 -13.34 -10.40 25.89
C ASN A 41 -12.29 -9.91 26.88
N PHE A 42 -12.43 -8.68 27.39
CA PHE A 42 -11.50 -8.09 28.36
C PHE A 42 -11.53 -8.83 29.70
N PHE A 43 -12.71 -8.90 30.34
CA PHE A 43 -12.83 -9.40 31.70
C PHE A 43 -12.66 -10.92 31.82
N SER A 44 -12.90 -11.69 30.75
CA SER A 44 -12.65 -13.13 30.75
C SER A 44 -11.16 -13.51 30.85
N ARG A 45 -10.26 -12.59 30.47
CA ARG A 45 -8.80 -12.81 30.43
C ARG A 45 -8.00 -11.86 31.32
N ALA A 46 -8.65 -10.87 31.92
CA ALA A 46 -7.97 -9.88 32.74
C ALA A 46 -7.39 -10.49 34.01
N SER A 47 -6.15 -10.12 34.33
CA SER A 47 -5.56 -10.39 35.63
C SER A 47 -6.05 -9.37 36.65
N GLU A 48 -6.18 -9.78 37.91
CA GLU A 48 -6.62 -8.90 39.00
C GLU A 48 -5.49 -8.71 40.02
N GLN A 49 -5.08 -7.46 40.22
CA GLN A 49 -4.08 -7.09 41.24
C GLN A 49 -4.54 -5.82 41.96
N GLY A 50 -4.66 -5.88 43.28
CA GLY A 50 -5.05 -4.71 44.09
C GLY A 50 -6.44 -4.14 43.76
N GLY A 51 -7.38 -4.98 43.28
CA GLY A 51 -8.71 -4.55 42.84
C GLY A 51 -8.74 -3.93 41.43
N LEU A 52 -7.59 -3.82 40.76
CA LEU A 52 -7.49 -3.37 39.38
C LEU A 52 -7.44 -4.58 38.43
N ARG A 53 -8.27 -4.55 37.39
CA ARG A 53 -8.23 -5.54 36.31
C ARG A 53 -7.50 -4.99 35.09
N TYR A 54 -6.50 -5.73 34.63
CA TYR A 54 -5.62 -5.29 33.56
C TYR A 54 -5.14 -6.45 32.69
N TRP A 55 -4.62 -6.10 31.51
CA TRP A 55 -3.91 -7.02 30.62
C TRP A 55 -2.41 -6.77 30.69
N ASN A 56 -1.62 -7.84 30.79
CA ASN A 56 -0.18 -7.79 30.59
C ASN A 56 0.18 -8.13 29.13
N GLU A 57 1.46 -8.00 28.78
CA GLU A 57 1.97 -8.29 27.45
C GLU A 57 1.56 -9.68 26.96
N LYS A 58 1.77 -10.71 27.78
CA LYS A 58 1.42 -12.08 27.45
C LYS A 58 -0.08 -12.22 27.15
N THR A 59 -0.96 -11.67 27.99
CA THR A 59 -2.41 -11.72 27.77
C THR A 59 -2.81 -11.04 26.47
N LEU A 60 -2.19 -9.91 26.14
CA LEU A 60 -2.45 -9.19 24.89
C LEU A 60 -1.97 -10.01 23.68
N SER A 61 -0.73 -10.50 23.68
CA SER A 61 -0.18 -11.33 22.61
C SER A 61 -0.97 -12.61 22.40
N ASP A 62 -1.32 -13.31 23.49
CA ASP A 62 -2.13 -14.53 23.46
C ASP A 62 -3.53 -14.27 22.89
N PHE A 63 -4.14 -13.13 23.25
CA PHE A 63 -5.46 -12.74 22.71
C PHE A 63 -5.40 -12.42 21.22
N LEU A 64 -4.39 -11.66 20.78
CA LEU A 64 -4.21 -11.29 19.38
C LEU A 64 -3.69 -12.44 18.52
N GLY A 65 -3.11 -13.48 19.13
CA GLY A 65 -2.58 -14.66 18.46
C GLY A 65 -1.23 -14.41 17.77
N ILE A 66 -0.43 -13.47 18.29
CA ILE A 66 0.86 -13.10 17.71
C ILE A 66 1.89 -14.19 18.03
N PRO A 67 2.62 -14.73 17.04
CA PRO A 67 3.66 -15.73 17.28
C PRO A 67 4.92 -15.03 17.80
N ASP A 68 5.03 -14.88 19.12
CA ASP A 68 6.19 -14.32 19.80
C ASP A 68 7.15 -15.44 20.26
N GLY A 69 8.45 -15.26 20.00
CA GLY A 69 9.48 -16.29 20.20
C GLY A 69 9.94 -16.47 21.65
N ILE A 70 9.44 -15.65 22.57
CA ILE A 70 9.91 -15.57 23.97
C ILE A 70 9.72 -16.91 24.73
N TYR A 71 8.80 -17.78 24.27
CA TYR A 71 8.50 -19.06 24.91
C TYR A 71 8.93 -20.30 24.12
N THR A 72 9.58 -20.12 22.96
CA THR A 72 10.07 -21.22 22.12
C THR A 72 11.59 -21.19 22.08
N SER A 73 12.25 -22.32 22.35
CA SER A 73 13.71 -22.49 22.37
C SER A 73 14.42 -22.26 21.02
N SER A 74 13.70 -21.75 20.02
CA SER A 74 14.14 -21.52 18.65
C SER A 74 14.25 -20.01 18.43
N GLN A 75 15.35 -19.39 18.85
CA GLN A 75 15.54 -17.93 18.86
C GLN A 75 15.68 -17.26 17.48
N GLU A 76 15.59 -17.99 16.38
CA GLU A 76 16.08 -17.45 15.09
C GLU A 76 14.99 -16.84 14.20
N HIS A 77 13.69 -17.09 14.42
CA HIS A 77 12.66 -16.71 13.41
C HIS A 77 11.27 -16.29 13.95
N ALA A 78 11.18 -15.57 15.07
CA ALA A 78 9.89 -15.03 15.54
C ALA A 78 9.67 -13.58 15.07
N LEU A 79 8.43 -13.23 14.69
CA LEU A 79 8.03 -11.84 14.42
C LEU A 79 8.35 -10.93 15.62
N ASP A 80 8.21 -11.48 16.84
CA ASP A 80 8.52 -10.86 18.13
C ASP A 80 7.99 -9.41 18.19
N ALA A 81 6.74 -9.28 17.76
CA ALA A 81 6.01 -8.02 17.62
C ALA A 81 5.13 -7.73 18.84
N GLY A 82 4.89 -8.74 19.71
CA GLY A 82 4.18 -8.59 20.97
C GLY A 82 4.72 -7.48 21.88
N PRO A 83 6.02 -7.45 22.19
CA PRO A 83 6.61 -6.38 23.00
C PRO A 83 6.40 -4.98 22.38
N VAL A 84 6.52 -4.88 21.05
CA VAL A 84 6.33 -3.63 20.30
C VAL A 84 4.88 -3.18 20.39
N LEU A 85 3.93 -4.09 20.15
CA LEU A 85 2.50 -3.80 20.24
C LEU A 85 2.08 -3.46 21.66
N PHE A 86 2.57 -4.16 22.68
CA PHE A 86 2.27 -3.88 24.08
C PHE A 86 2.71 -2.47 24.46
N ARG A 87 3.95 -2.09 24.13
CA ARG A 87 4.44 -0.72 24.30
C ARG A 87 3.57 0.30 23.57
N MET A 88 3.25 0.02 22.30
CA MET A 88 2.40 0.88 21.48
C MET A 88 1.05 1.12 22.16
N VAL A 89 0.34 0.07 22.58
CA VAL A 89 -0.98 0.21 23.21
C VAL A 89 -0.91 0.81 24.62
N SER A 90 0.16 0.56 25.38
CA SER A 90 0.37 1.23 26.69
C SER A 90 0.56 2.74 26.54
N TYR A 91 1.25 3.19 25.49
CA TYR A 91 1.35 4.61 25.16
C TYR A 91 0.00 5.18 24.71
N LEU A 92 -0.70 4.51 23.80
CA LEU A 92 -2.02 4.93 23.32
C LEU A 92 -3.08 4.95 24.43
N GLY A 93 -2.98 4.04 25.40
CA GLY A 93 -3.84 3.99 26.58
C GLY A 93 -3.71 5.23 27.49
N ALA A 94 -2.64 6.02 27.36
CA ALA A 94 -2.46 7.29 28.07
C ALA A 94 -3.13 8.49 27.37
N PHE A 95 -3.65 8.35 26.14
CA PHE A 95 -4.29 9.45 25.41
C PHE A 95 -5.39 10.14 26.23
N PRO A 96 -5.47 11.49 26.26
CA PRO A 96 -4.68 12.48 25.53
C PRO A 96 -3.48 13.04 26.32
N PHE A 97 -3.09 12.39 27.43
CA PHE A 97 -2.08 12.86 28.39
C PHE A 97 -0.82 11.98 28.38
N GLN A 98 -0.19 11.80 27.22
CA GLN A 98 0.94 10.87 27.08
C GLN A 98 2.18 11.32 27.86
N ASN A 99 2.39 12.63 28.01
CA ASN A 99 3.55 13.16 28.74
C ASN A 99 3.50 12.84 30.24
N THR A 100 2.31 12.70 30.82
CA THR A 100 2.13 12.50 32.27
C THR A 100 1.69 11.09 32.63
N LEU A 101 0.90 10.43 31.79
CA LEU A 101 0.28 9.13 32.08
C LEU A 101 0.87 7.95 31.30
N ALA A 102 1.78 8.16 30.35
CA ALA A 102 2.42 7.06 29.63
C ALA A 102 3.67 6.53 30.38
N PRO A 103 3.93 5.21 30.38
CA PRO A 103 3.08 4.15 29.84
C PRO A 103 1.88 3.85 30.77
N SER A 104 0.70 3.65 30.17
CA SER A 104 -0.52 3.32 30.91
C SER A 104 -0.67 1.82 31.16
N VAL A 105 -1.21 1.47 32.33
CA VAL A 105 -1.68 0.11 32.62
C VAL A 105 -2.92 -0.17 31.76
N LEU A 106 -2.95 -1.32 31.08
CA LEU A 106 -4.04 -1.70 30.17
C LEU A 106 -5.30 -2.14 30.91
N THR A 107 -5.94 -1.19 31.60
CA THR A 107 -7.29 -1.34 32.16
C THR A 107 -8.34 -1.33 31.05
N PHE A 108 -9.60 -1.64 31.39
CA PHE A 108 -10.69 -1.58 30.40
C PHE A 108 -10.81 -0.20 29.76
N GLU A 109 -10.67 0.88 30.53
CA GLU A 109 -10.73 2.26 30.05
C GLU A 109 -9.57 2.59 29.09
N ALA A 110 -8.35 2.18 29.44
CA ALA A 110 -7.19 2.33 28.56
C ALA A 110 -7.43 1.56 27.24
N MET A 111 -7.93 0.33 27.32
CA MET A 111 -8.23 -0.49 26.14
C MET A 111 -9.34 0.11 25.27
N VAL A 112 -10.35 0.75 25.87
CA VAL A 112 -11.38 1.48 25.11
C VAL A 112 -10.75 2.57 24.25
N LYS A 113 -9.83 3.36 24.81
CA LYS A 113 -9.10 4.39 24.06
C LYS A 113 -8.24 3.78 22.95
N VAL A 114 -7.47 2.73 23.27
CA VAL A 114 -6.64 2.00 22.30
C VAL A 114 -7.47 1.53 21.10
N VAL A 115 -8.58 0.83 21.34
CA VAL A 115 -9.40 0.29 20.25
C VAL A 115 -10.00 1.41 19.41
N VAL A 116 -10.49 2.50 20.02
CA VAL A 116 -11.01 3.66 19.26
C VAL A 116 -9.93 4.31 18.40
N LEU A 117 -8.71 4.46 18.91
CA LEU A 117 -7.60 5.10 18.20
C LEU A 117 -7.04 4.22 17.06
N LEU A 118 -6.94 2.91 17.26
CA LEU A 118 -6.41 1.98 16.25
C LEU A 118 -7.43 1.58 15.19
N THR A 119 -8.72 1.66 15.49
CA THR A 119 -9.81 1.42 14.52
C THR A 119 -10.37 2.70 13.89
N GLU A 120 -9.74 3.85 14.18
CA GLU A 120 -10.10 5.16 13.64
C GLU A 120 -11.54 5.61 13.94
N ARG A 121 -12.17 5.05 14.98
CA ARG A 121 -13.56 5.35 15.37
C ARG A 121 -13.71 6.66 16.15
N TYR A 122 -12.62 7.38 16.41
CA TYR A 122 -12.60 8.62 17.20
C TYR A 122 -13.36 9.76 16.52
N GLU A 123 -13.56 9.72 15.20
CA GLU A 123 -14.29 10.76 14.45
C GLU A 123 -15.72 10.98 14.95
N LYS A 124 -16.36 9.93 15.50
CA LYS A 124 -17.70 10.02 16.09
C LYS A 124 -17.73 10.84 17.39
N ALA A 125 -16.59 10.93 18.09
CA ALA A 125 -16.48 11.59 19.39
C ALA A 125 -15.79 12.96 19.30
N LEU A 126 -14.88 13.14 18.35
CA LEU A 126 -13.99 14.29 18.18
C LEU A 126 -14.30 15.02 16.86
N LYS A 127 -14.69 16.30 16.94
CA LYS A 127 -15.18 17.08 15.78
C LYS A 127 -14.09 17.67 14.89
N ARG A 128 -12.85 17.79 15.40
CA ARG A 128 -11.72 18.46 14.74
C ARG A 128 -10.46 17.60 14.60
N GLY A 129 -10.43 16.39 15.16
CA GLY A 129 -9.27 15.49 15.08
C GLY A 129 -9.15 14.75 13.75
N HIS A 130 -9.54 15.37 12.63
CA HIS A 130 -9.58 14.71 11.32
C HIS A 130 -8.18 14.51 10.72
N LYS A 131 -7.16 15.15 11.30
CA LYS A 131 -5.75 15.05 10.91
C LYS A 131 -4.90 14.84 12.16
N ASP A 132 -3.88 14.01 12.03
CA ASP A 132 -2.82 13.71 13.02
C ASP A 132 -2.99 12.54 14.00
N ARG A 133 -3.42 11.38 13.48
CA ARG A 133 -3.08 10.07 14.07
C ARG A 133 -1.58 9.73 13.94
N ILE A 134 -0.90 10.29 12.93
CA ILE A 134 0.50 9.96 12.59
C ILE A 134 1.46 10.27 13.74
N LYS A 135 1.33 11.44 14.36
CA LYS A 135 2.15 11.87 15.49
C LYS A 135 1.98 10.97 16.73
N LEU A 136 0.73 10.59 16.99
CA LEU A 136 0.38 9.64 18.05
C LEU A 136 1.04 8.26 17.82
N LEU A 137 0.99 7.76 16.58
CA LEU A 137 1.63 6.51 16.20
C LEU A 137 3.16 6.61 16.30
N PHE A 138 3.74 7.72 15.86
CA PHE A 138 5.17 7.98 16.00
C PHE A 138 5.61 7.92 17.47
N GLY A 139 4.95 8.68 18.36
CA GLY A 139 5.28 8.69 19.79
C GLY A 139 5.13 7.33 20.46
N SER A 140 4.17 6.51 20.00
CA SER A 140 3.98 5.14 20.50
C SER A 140 5.10 4.16 20.13
N LEU A 141 5.90 4.50 19.11
CA LEU A 141 7.03 3.69 18.61
C LEU A 141 8.40 4.30 18.95
N ALA A 142 8.45 5.60 19.26
CA ALA A 142 9.69 6.33 19.49
C ALA A 142 10.34 5.99 20.83
N ASP A 143 11.68 5.89 20.84
CA ASP A 143 12.52 5.57 22.00
C ASP A 143 12.68 6.76 22.97
N VAL A 144 11.59 7.12 23.65
CA VAL A 144 11.58 8.15 24.70
C VAL A 144 12.43 7.70 25.89
N GLY A 145 13.53 8.41 26.16
CA GLY A 145 14.33 8.27 27.38
C GLY A 145 15.56 7.35 27.31
N ARG A 146 15.90 6.75 26.16
CA ARG A 146 17.22 6.10 26.00
C ARG A 146 18.24 7.15 25.56
N LYS A 147 18.91 7.79 26.53
CA LYS A 147 20.20 8.41 26.21
C LYS A 147 21.08 7.34 25.57
N PRO A 148 21.66 7.56 24.37
CA PRO A 148 22.60 6.61 23.82
C PRO A 148 23.69 6.44 24.86
N SER A 149 23.91 5.21 25.31
CA SER A 149 25.02 4.90 26.20
C SER A 149 26.29 5.20 25.41
N VAL A 150 26.86 6.39 25.61
CA VAL A 150 28.24 6.65 25.23
C VAL A 150 29.04 5.60 25.97
N ALA A 151 29.58 4.66 25.21
CA ALA A 151 30.44 3.62 25.72
C ALA A 151 31.56 4.32 26.51
N ASN A 152 31.56 4.13 27.83
CA ASN A 152 32.65 4.53 28.71
C ASN A 152 33.89 3.76 28.26
N ASN A 153 34.73 4.38 27.45
CA ASN A 153 36.13 4.00 27.38
C ASN A 153 36.77 4.51 28.67
N GLU A 154 36.85 3.61 29.64
CA GLU A 154 37.79 3.74 30.76
C GLU A 154 39.21 3.77 30.19
N GLU A 155 39.87 4.93 30.24
CA GLU A 155 41.31 4.97 30.42
C GLU A 155 41.65 5.88 31.60
N THR A 156 42.23 5.24 32.61
CA THR A 156 42.84 5.83 33.80
C THR A 156 44.22 6.39 33.44
N LYS A 157 44.53 7.62 33.88
CA LYS A 157 45.72 7.95 34.72
C LYS A 157 45.87 9.45 35.04
N ALA A 158 45.77 9.72 36.34
CA ALA A 158 46.55 10.58 37.25
C ALA A 158 47.21 11.90 36.78
N GLU A 159 46.75 12.97 37.45
CA GLU A 159 47.46 14.05 38.17
C GLU A 159 48.65 14.80 37.53
N ASP A 160 48.52 16.13 37.43
CA ASP A 160 49.43 17.05 38.14
C ASP A 160 48.87 18.49 38.30
N ASN A 161 49.42 19.18 39.31
CA ASN A 161 48.94 20.37 40.01
C ASN A 161 49.19 21.77 39.37
N GLU A 162 48.33 22.71 39.79
CA GLU A 162 48.52 24.13 40.16
C GLU A 162 49.17 25.21 39.25
N ALA A 163 48.37 26.27 39.08
CA ALA A 163 48.65 27.71 39.28
C ALA A 163 49.21 28.63 38.16
N ALA A 164 48.45 29.72 37.97
CA ALA A 164 48.82 31.12 37.73
C ALA A 164 48.74 31.74 36.31
N ALA A 165 47.89 32.78 36.26
CA ALA A 165 48.05 34.08 35.60
C ALA A 165 47.73 34.26 34.09
N SER A 166 46.61 34.96 33.88
CA SER A 166 46.41 36.10 32.95
C SER A 166 46.72 35.95 31.46
N SER A 167 45.65 35.92 30.66
CA SER A 167 45.56 36.82 29.50
C SER A 167 44.11 37.06 29.11
N SER A 168 43.68 38.31 29.28
CA SER A 168 42.47 38.88 28.72
C SER A 168 42.56 38.90 27.19
N HIS A 169 41.68 38.16 26.53
CA HIS A 169 41.22 38.52 25.20
C HIS A 169 39.75 38.10 25.09
N ALA A 170 38.89 39.09 24.91
CA ALA A 170 37.48 38.90 24.62
C ALA A 170 37.35 38.04 23.35
N LEU A 171 36.76 36.85 23.51
CA LEU A 171 36.24 36.11 22.38
C LEU A 171 34.95 36.81 21.96
N GLY A 172 35.04 37.48 20.82
CA GLY A 172 33.91 38.13 20.16
C GLY A 172 32.82 37.11 19.86
N PHE A 173 31.59 37.63 19.90
CA PHE A 173 30.36 37.02 19.42
C PHE A 173 30.64 35.99 18.31
N SER A 174 30.47 34.71 18.63
CA SER A 174 30.14 33.70 17.64
C SER A 174 28.79 34.11 17.06
N VAL A 175 28.85 34.60 15.83
CA VAL A 175 27.71 34.90 14.98
C VAL A 175 26.79 33.68 14.99
N ASP A 176 25.52 33.90 15.34
CA ASP A 176 24.44 32.93 15.18
C ASP A 176 24.55 32.31 13.79
N GLU A 177 24.92 31.03 13.75
CA GLU A 177 24.55 30.17 12.64
C GLU A 177 23.03 30.02 12.77
N PRO A 178 22.22 30.45 11.78
CA PRO A 178 20.80 30.23 11.86
C PRO A 178 20.60 28.72 11.89
N ALA A 179 20.22 28.19 13.04
CA ALA A 179 19.47 26.96 13.06
C ALA A 179 18.30 27.21 12.09
N ASP A 180 18.20 26.35 11.09
CA ASP A 180 17.08 26.31 10.14
C ASP A 180 15.84 25.84 10.95
N ASP A 181 15.45 26.67 11.92
CA ASP A 181 14.29 26.54 12.79
C ASP A 181 13.06 26.98 11.99
N ASP A 182 12.88 26.41 10.79
CA ASP A 182 11.62 26.42 10.04
C ASP A 182 10.72 25.28 10.57
N TYR A 183 10.64 25.16 11.90
CA TYR A 183 9.52 24.48 12.51
C TYR A 183 8.36 25.47 12.43
N ASP A 184 7.48 25.31 11.44
CA ASP A 184 6.13 25.86 11.47
C ASP A 184 5.42 25.26 12.71
N GLU A 185 5.66 25.86 13.87
CA GLU A 185 5.51 25.24 15.21
C GLU A 185 4.07 25.29 15.77
N ASP A 186 3.04 25.61 14.97
CA ASP A 186 1.75 26.05 15.55
C ASP A 186 0.45 25.31 15.12
N GLU A 187 0.44 24.29 14.24
CA GLU A 187 -0.84 23.72 13.75
C GLU A 187 -1.09 22.20 13.85
N ASP A 188 -0.15 21.36 14.32
CA ASP A 188 -0.24 19.89 14.08
C ASP A 188 -0.57 18.99 15.32
N ASP A 189 -1.25 19.50 16.35
CA ASP A 189 -1.76 18.68 17.48
C ASP A 189 -3.30 18.57 17.51
N ASP A 190 -3.92 18.57 16.34
CA ASP A 190 -5.38 18.60 16.15
C ASP A 190 -6.13 17.49 16.91
N LEU A 191 -5.59 16.27 16.98
CA LEU A 191 -6.30 15.14 17.59
C LEU A 191 -6.35 15.22 19.12
N ALA A 192 -5.24 15.54 19.78
CA ALA A 192 -5.18 15.68 21.24
C ALA A 192 -5.92 16.95 21.69
N LEU A 193 -5.78 18.05 20.95
CA LEU A 193 -6.51 19.29 21.19
C LEU A 193 -8.02 19.08 21.01
N ALA A 194 -8.46 18.34 20.00
CA ALA A 194 -9.86 18.00 19.82
C ALA A 194 -10.41 17.15 20.98
N ALA A 195 -9.60 16.27 21.57
CA ALA A 195 -10.00 15.51 22.76
C ALA A 195 -10.19 16.41 23.98
N LEU A 196 -9.27 17.34 24.24
CA LEU A 196 -9.40 18.32 25.32
C LEU A 196 -10.55 19.31 25.10
N GLU A 197 -10.75 19.79 23.87
CA GLU A 197 -11.92 20.61 23.50
C GLU A 197 -13.21 19.85 23.82
N SER A 198 -13.22 18.54 23.57
CA SER A 198 -14.36 17.68 23.87
C SER A 198 -14.65 17.60 25.37
N LEU A 199 -13.63 17.71 26.22
CA LEU A 199 -13.72 17.66 27.68
C LEU A 199 -13.85 19.04 28.33
N ASP A 200 -13.92 20.12 27.53
CA ASP A 200 -13.87 21.51 28.00
C ASP A 200 -12.62 21.82 28.88
N ALA A 201 -11.52 21.12 28.59
CA ALA A 201 -10.30 21.12 29.39
C ALA A 201 -9.12 21.80 28.67
N ILE A 202 -9.37 22.40 27.50
CA ILE A 202 -8.31 22.88 26.60
C ILE A 202 -7.46 23.98 27.25
N GLU A 203 -8.06 24.89 28.04
CA GLU A 203 -7.33 26.02 28.64
C GLU A 203 -6.40 25.58 29.78
N VAL A 204 -6.80 24.53 30.52
CA VAL A 204 -6.09 24.05 31.71
C VAL A 204 -4.93 23.13 31.31
N PHE A 205 -5.13 22.31 30.28
CA PHE A 205 -4.20 21.24 29.91
C PHE A 205 -3.56 21.41 28.52
N LYS A 206 -3.65 22.61 27.93
CA LYS A 206 -2.94 22.92 26.68
C LYS A 206 -1.44 22.62 26.78
N GLN A 207 -0.85 22.79 27.96
CA GLN A 207 0.58 22.56 28.20
C GLN A 207 0.95 21.07 28.26
N ASP A 208 0.06 20.20 28.74
CA ASP A 208 0.29 18.75 28.74
C ASP A 208 0.14 18.15 27.34
N CYS A 209 -0.64 18.81 26.46
CA CYS A 209 -0.76 18.47 25.04
C CYS A 209 0.21 19.21 24.14
N ARG A 210 0.89 20.26 24.62
CA ARG A 210 2.04 20.82 23.91
C ARG A 210 3.08 19.73 23.88
N VAL A 211 3.29 19.20 22.68
CA VAL A 211 4.27 18.16 22.48
C VAL A 211 5.60 18.66 22.99
N ASP A 212 6.15 17.90 23.94
CA ASP A 212 7.49 18.13 24.46
C ASP A 212 8.42 18.13 23.25
N LYS A 213 9.30 19.13 23.13
CA LYS A 213 10.26 19.22 22.00
C LYS A 213 11.02 17.91 21.82
N THR A 214 11.13 17.14 22.90
CA THR A 214 11.64 15.78 22.96
C THR A 214 11.00 14.81 21.96
N VAL A 215 9.72 14.93 21.57
CA VAL A 215 9.14 14.01 20.56
C VAL A 215 9.79 14.21 19.19
N TYR A 216 10.11 15.46 18.82
CA TYR A 216 10.84 15.76 17.59
C TYR A 216 12.32 15.36 17.67
N GLU A 217 12.89 15.31 18.89
CA GLU A 217 14.24 14.82 19.15
C GLU A 217 14.30 13.28 19.23
N THR A 218 13.20 12.61 19.56
CA THR A 218 13.14 11.15 19.65
C THR A 218 13.14 10.51 18.27
N ARG A 219 13.68 9.28 18.21
CA ARG A 219 13.70 8.48 16.99
C ARG A 219 13.07 7.12 17.24
N ILE A 220 12.52 6.53 16.19
CA ILE A 220 12.08 5.12 16.19
C ILE A 220 13.28 4.26 15.80
N SER A 221 13.63 3.27 16.63
CA SER A 221 14.66 2.30 16.27
C SER A 221 14.21 1.42 15.10
N VAL A 222 15.14 1.18 14.17
CA VAL A 222 14.89 0.37 12.96
C VAL A 222 14.41 -1.05 13.32
N ASP A 223 14.96 -1.63 14.39
CA ASP A 223 14.56 -2.96 14.87
C ASP A 223 13.11 -3.00 15.39
N THR A 224 12.70 -1.99 16.17
CA THR A 224 11.32 -1.87 16.68
C THR A 224 10.34 -1.75 15.51
N PHE A 225 10.64 -0.88 14.54
CA PHE A 225 9.74 -0.67 13.41
C PHE A 225 9.73 -1.87 12.45
N ARG A 226 10.86 -2.54 12.25
CA ARG A 226 10.96 -3.79 11.49
C ARG A 226 10.01 -4.85 12.00
N ARG A 227 10.03 -5.15 13.30
CA ARG A 227 9.16 -6.16 13.91
C ARG A 227 7.69 -5.84 13.67
N LEU A 228 7.32 -4.57 13.79
CA LEU A 228 5.96 -4.12 13.49
C LEU A 228 5.62 -4.27 12.00
N VAL A 229 6.48 -3.81 11.09
CA VAL A 229 6.25 -3.92 9.63
C VAL A 229 6.14 -5.38 9.18
N MET A 230 6.97 -6.27 9.72
CA MET A 230 6.86 -7.71 9.46
C MET A 230 5.51 -8.27 9.90
N LEU A 231 5.02 -7.88 11.08
CA LEU A 231 3.67 -8.26 11.52
C LEU A 231 2.61 -7.70 10.56
N LEU A 232 2.69 -6.41 10.21
CA LEU A 232 1.75 -5.74 9.30
C LEU A 232 1.69 -6.43 7.93
N LEU A 233 2.83 -6.87 7.39
CA LEU A 233 2.89 -7.63 6.14
C LEU A 233 2.15 -8.97 6.24
N VAL A 234 2.31 -9.69 7.36
CA VAL A 234 1.65 -10.98 7.59
C VAL A 234 0.14 -10.83 7.76
N ILE A 235 -0.30 -9.76 8.45
CA ILE A 235 -1.72 -9.54 8.78
C ILE A 235 -2.44 -8.62 7.81
N ALA A 236 -1.78 -8.08 6.79
CA ALA A 236 -2.43 -7.26 5.76
C ALA A 236 -3.73 -7.88 5.20
N PRO A 237 -3.80 -9.18 4.84
CA PRO A 237 -5.04 -9.79 4.36
C PRO A 237 -6.07 -10.13 5.45
N LEU A 238 -5.80 -9.87 6.74
CA LEU A 238 -6.67 -10.24 7.87
C LEU A 238 -8.05 -9.59 7.78
N ASN A 239 -9.10 -10.38 7.67
CA ASN A 239 -10.46 -9.85 7.76
C ASN A 239 -10.88 -9.62 9.22
N PRO A 240 -11.79 -8.64 9.49
CA PRO A 240 -12.44 -8.55 10.78
C PRO A 240 -13.07 -9.91 11.12
N LEU A 241 -12.70 -10.50 12.27
CA LEU A 241 -13.18 -11.80 12.79
C LEU A 241 -12.43 -13.07 12.34
N GLU A 242 -11.50 -12.98 11.40
CA GLU A 242 -10.75 -14.16 10.93
C GLU A 242 -9.57 -14.52 11.85
N SER A 243 -9.33 -15.79 12.13
CA SER A 243 -8.24 -16.15 13.05
C SER A 243 -6.86 -15.86 12.45
N LEU A 244 -6.01 -15.15 13.20
CA LEU A 244 -4.62 -14.87 12.81
C LEU A 244 -3.80 -16.15 12.53
N LYS A 245 -4.16 -17.28 13.15
CA LYS A 245 -3.51 -18.58 12.93
C LYS A 245 -3.46 -19.00 11.46
N ILE A 246 -4.44 -18.56 10.66
CA ILE A 246 -4.50 -18.87 9.22
C ILE A 246 -3.32 -18.25 8.48
N TYR A 247 -2.87 -17.06 8.87
CA TYR A 247 -1.82 -16.32 8.20
C TYR A 247 -0.43 -16.63 8.75
N THR A 248 -0.35 -17.03 10.02
CA THR A 248 0.90 -17.42 10.68
C THR A 248 1.27 -18.89 10.47
N ASN A 249 0.36 -19.72 9.95
CA ASN A 249 0.68 -21.07 9.50
C ASN A 249 1.67 -21.03 8.33
N GLY A 250 2.75 -21.82 8.43
CA GLY A 250 3.81 -21.86 7.41
C GLY A 250 4.56 -20.53 7.27
N LEU A 251 4.59 -19.73 8.36
CA LEU A 251 5.35 -18.48 8.40
C LEU A 251 6.85 -18.75 8.31
N ASP A 252 7.36 -19.79 8.98
CA ASP A 252 8.79 -20.15 9.01
C ASP A 252 9.42 -20.22 7.61
N GLU A 253 8.73 -20.81 6.63
CA GLU A 253 9.21 -20.92 5.24
C GLU A 253 9.22 -19.58 4.49
N ARG A 254 8.42 -18.61 4.94
CA ARG A 254 8.22 -17.30 4.29
C ARG A 254 8.91 -16.15 5.03
N MET A 255 9.47 -16.40 6.22
CA MET A 255 10.04 -15.36 7.08
C MET A 255 11.15 -14.56 6.41
N GLU A 256 12.04 -15.22 5.66
CA GLU A 256 13.12 -14.53 4.94
C GLU A 256 12.56 -13.54 3.90
N GLY A 257 11.52 -13.94 3.17
CA GLY A 257 10.83 -13.06 2.22
C GLY A 257 10.11 -11.90 2.91
N VAL A 258 9.45 -12.16 4.04
CA VAL A 258 8.80 -11.10 4.86
C VAL A 258 9.83 -10.12 5.40
N GLN A 259 10.97 -10.60 5.89
CA GLN A 259 12.05 -9.76 6.39
C GLN A 259 12.64 -8.89 5.28
N LYS A 260 12.96 -9.48 4.12
CA LYS A 260 13.47 -8.75 2.96
C LYS A 260 12.50 -7.66 2.49
N GLU A 261 11.19 -7.94 2.46
CA GLU A 261 10.20 -6.93 2.07
C GLU A 261 10.06 -5.83 3.12
N ALA A 262 10.10 -6.19 4.40
CA ALA A 262 10.13 -5.22 5.50
C ALA A 262 11.36 -4.31 5.40
N ASP A 263 12.54 -4.86 5.09
CA ASP A 263 13.75 -4.10 4.80
C ASP A 263 13.56 -3.09 3.67
N SER A 264 12.95 -3.52 2.57
CA SER A 264 12.67 -2.63 1.45
C SER A 264 11.73 -1.49 1.81
N ILE A 265 10.72 -1.74 2.65
CA ILE A 265 9.84 -0.69 3.20
C ILE A 265 10.63 0.25 4.12
N LEU A 266 11.42 -0.29 5.06
CA LEU A 266 12.20 0.50 6.02
C LEU A 266 13.22 1.42 5.33
N ALA A 267 13.82 0.97 4.23
CA ALA A 267 14.76 1.76 3.44
C ALA A 267 14.12 3.04 2.87
N ALA A 268 12.80 3.11 2.71
CA ALA A 268 12.10 4.32 2.28
C ALA A 268 12.15 5.44 3.32
N PHE A 269 12.19 5.09 4.61
CA PHE A 269 12.25 6.04 5.72
C PHE A 269 13.63 6.67 5.89
N SER A 270 14.62 6.26 5.09
CA SER A 270 16.00 6.79 5.08
C SER A 270 16.54 7.01 6.50
N PRO A 271 16.67 5.95 7.32
CA PRO A 271 17.16 6.09 8.69
C PRO A 271 18.51 6.81 8.67
N GLU A 272 18.66 7.89 9.44
CA GLU A 272 19.87 8.71 9.43
C GLU A 272 21.06 7.85 9.90
N GLU A 273 22.08 7.70 9.02
CA GLU A 273 23.23 6.81 9.25
C GLU A 273 24.02 7.16 10.52
N SER A 274 23.97 8.41 10.97
CA SER A 274 24.75 8.92 12.10
C SER A 274 24.12 8.69 13.47
N ASP A 275 22.79 8.51 13.57
CA ASP A 275 22.08 8.51 14.87
C ASP A 275 21.02 7.39 15.00
N GLY A 276 21.00 6.45 14.05
CA GLY A 276 20.48 5.08 14.25
C GLY A 276 18.96 4.92 14.32
N GLY A 277 18.16 5.85 13.81
CA GLY A 277 16.70 5.75 13.85
C GLY A 277 15.95 6.61 12.84
N ILE A 278 14.63 6.49 12.85
CA ILE A 278 13.70 7.22 11.97
C ILE A 278 13.19 8.45 12.71
N SER A 279 13.38 9.64 12.12
CA SER A 279 12.88 10.91 12.66
C SER A 279 11.38 11.09 12.40
N TYR A 280 10.73 11.95 13.17
CA TYR A 280 9.30 12.26 12.97
C TYR A 280 9.01 12.77 11.55
N LYS A 281 9.86 13.66 11.03
CA LYS A 281 9.71 14.23 9.68
C LYS A 281 9.73 13.14 8.61
N ALA A 282 10.74 12.27 8.65
CA ALA A 282 10.85 11.15 7.70
C ALA A 282 9.65 10.20 7.84
N PHE A 283 9.24 9.87 9.06
CA PHE A 283 8.08 9.02 9.32
C PHE A 283 6.80 9.64 8.76
N ALA A 284 6.48 10.89 9.12
CA ALA A 284 5.24 11.55 8.74
C ALA A 284 5.13 11.76 7.21
N GLN A 285 6.23 12.16 6.56
CA GLN A 285 6.27 12.31 5.10
C GLN A 285 6.09 10.97 4.39
N THR A 286 6.82 9.93 4.80
CA THR A 286 6.73 8.60 4.17
C THR A 286 5.34 8.01 4.33
N ILE A 287 4.77 8.05 5.54
CA ILE A 287 3.43 7.50 5.80
C ILE A 287 2.37 8.27 5.00
N SER A 288 2.40 9.60 5.02
CA SER A 288 1.33 10.39 4.37
C SER A 288 1.36 10.32 2.85
N LEU A 289 2.55 10.25 2.24
CA LEU A 289 2.73 10.44 0.81
C LEU A 289 3.12 9.15 0.07
N SER A 290 3.69 8.16 0.77
CA SER A 290 4.19 6.91 0.16
C SER A 290 3.48 5.66 0.66
N LEU A 291 3.12 5.59 1.95
CA LEU A 291 2.55 4.38 2.58
C LEU A 291 1.31 4.70 3.45
N PRO A 292 0.25 5.31 2.88
CA PRO A 292 -0.91 5.79 3.63
C PRO A 292 -1.71 4.67 4.32
N TYR A 293 -1.65 3.44 3.80
CA TYR A 293 -2.41 2.30 4.33
C TYR A 293 -1.56 1.35 5.20
N LEU A 294 -0.31 1.73 5.56
CA LEU A 294 0.61 0.86 6.29
C LEU A 294 0.03 0.33 7.61
N PHE A 295 -0.68 1.18 8.36
CA PHE A 295 -1.22 0.85 9.69
C PHE A 295 -2.67 0.34 9.65
N GLU A 296 -3.31 0.27 8.48
CA GLU A 296 -4.66 -0.27 8.33
C GLU A 296 -4.83 -1.71 8.83
N PRO A 297 -3.83 -2.62 8.69
CA PRO A 297 -3.99 -3.99 9.21
C PRO A 297 -4.21 -4.06 10.73
N LEU A 298 -3.81 -3.02 11.49
CA LEU A 298 -4.11 -2.92 12.92
C LEU A 298 -5.61 -2.74 13.18
N THR A 299 -6.35 -2.10 12.27
CA THR A 299 -7.80 -1.93 12.40
C THR A 299 -8.47 -3.30 12.49
N ALA A 300 -8.23 -4.18 11.52
CA ALA A 300 -8.78 -5.53 11.51
C ALA A 300 -8.34 -6.33 12.74
N LEU A 301 -7.06 -6.22 13.14
CA LEU A 301 -6.51 -6.89 14.31
C LEU A 301 -7.24 -6.52 15.61
N PHE A 302 -7.49 -5.23 15.84
CA PHE A 302 -8.14 -4.76 17.06
C PHE A 302 -9.67 -4.85 17.03
N GLU A 303 -10.30 -5.00 15.85
CA GLU A 303 -11.73 -5.32 15.77
C GLU A 303 -12.09 -6.68 16.36
N HIS A 304 -11.13 -7.62 16.49
CA HIS A 304 -11.32 -8.87 17.23
C HIS A 304 -11.76 -8.66 18.69
N MET A 305 -11.40 -7.52 19.30
CA MET A 305 -11.86 -7.16 20.64
C MET A 305 -13.38 -7.01 20.71
N LEU A 306 -14.03 -6.61 19.61
CA LEU A 306 -15.43 -6.23 19.58
C LEU A 306 -16.40 -7.40 19.40
N PHE A 307 -15.88 -8.62 19.25
CA PHE A 307 -16.68 -9.81 19.01
C PHE A 307 -16.18 -10.99 19.84
N SER A 308 -16.77 -11.16 21.02
CA SER A 308 -16.54 -12.34 21.87
C SER A 308 -17.16 -13.60 21.28
N LYS A 309 -16.36 -14.68 21.24
CA LYS A 309 -16.81 -16.03 20.90
C LYS A 309 -17.77 -16.61 21.96
N ASN A 310 -17.68 -16.18 23.22
CA ASN A 310 -18.50 -16.70 24.33
C ASN A 310 -19.97 -16.24 24.24
N LEU A 311 -20.21 -15.08 23.63
CA LEU A 311 -21.54 -14.48 23.53
C LEU A 311 -22.23 -14.80 22.20
N ASN A 312 -21.78 -15.81 21.47
CA ASN A 312 -22.34 -16.15 20.17
C ASN A 312 -23.77 -16.71 20.30
N LEU A 313 -24.77 -15.84 20.13
CA LEU A 313 -26.21 -16.15 20.28
C LEU A 313 -26.70 -17.25 19.31
N SER A 314 -25.97 -17.49 18.21
CA SER A 314 -26.29 -18.55 17.25
C SER A 314 -26.12 -19.96 17.85
N GLN A 315 -25.13 -20.15 18.74
CA GLN A 315 -24.88 -21.43 19.42
C GLN A 315 -25.98 -21.75 20.44
N ARG A 316 -26.49 -20.73 21.14
CA ARG A 316 -27.56 -20.88 22.14
C ARG A 316 -28.89 -21.32 21.52
N ARG A 317 -29.16 -20.95 20.25
CA ARG A 317 -30.36 -21.42 19.52
C ARG A 317 -30.28 -22.90 19.15
N GLN A 318 -29.08 -23.45 18.94
CA GLN A 318 -28.88 -24.87 18.67
C GLN A 318 -28.91 -25.73 19.95
N GLN A 319 -28.44 -25.20 21.08
CA GLN A 319 -28.53 -25.89 22.39
C GLN A 319 -29.97 -26.02 22.92
N GLY A 320 -30.91 -25.16 22.52
CA GLY A 320 -32.32 -25.24 22.93
C GLY A 320 -33.10 -26.47 22.44
N LEU A 321 -32.49 -27.33 21.60
CA LEU A 321 -33.07 -28.57 21.06
C LEU A 321 -32.34 -29.84 21.50
N ALA A 322 -31.22 -29.74 22.23
CA ALA A 322 -30.45 -30.90 22.66
C ALA A 322 -30.58 -31.07 24.18
N THR A 323 -31.22 -32.17 24.59
CA THR A 323 -31.35 -32.58 25.99
C THR A 323 -29.99 -32.93 26.58
N GLU A 324 -29.83 -32.63 27.87
CA GLU A 324 -28.64 -32.83 28.70
C GLU A 324 -28.08 -34.26 28.59
N THR A 325 -26.87 -34.42 28.05
CA THR A 325 -25.92 -35.45 28.51
C THR A 325 -24.49 -35.04 28.16
N GLU A 326 -23.69 -34.89 29.22
CA GLU A 326 -22.23 -35.04 29.33
C GLU A 326 -21.28 -34.10 28.55
N GLU A 327 -20.51 -33.37 29.37
CA GLU A 327 -19.26 -32.68 29.09
C GLU A 327 -18.24 -33.67 28.52
N GLN A 328 -17.89 -33.52 27.24
CA GLN A 328 -16.60 -33.93 26.69
C GLN A 328 -16.25 -33.01 25.53
N GLU A 329 -15.02 -32.51 25.59
CA GLU A 329 -14.33 -31.66 24.63
C GLU A 329 -14.74 -31.96 23.18
N LYS A 330 -15.44 -31.02 22.56
CA LYS A 330 -15.68 -30.99 21.11
C LYS A 330 -15.04 -29.74 20.53
N ASP A 331 -13.72 -29.81 20.43
CA ASP A 331 -12.90 -28.96 19.55
C ASP A 331 -12.89 -29.48 18.09
N GLU A 332 -13.95 -30.20 17.68
CA GLU A 332 -14.06 -30.79 16.35
C GLU A 332 -15.28 -30.25 15.60
N SER A 333 -15.20 -28.99 15.19
CA SER A 333 -15.91 -28.51 14.00
C SER A 333 -15.20 -27.30 13.36
N GLU A 334 -13.87 -27.33 13.29
CA GLU A 334 -13.08 -26.52 12.35
C GLU A 334 -12.55 -27.45 11.24
N ASN A 335 -13.41 -27.89 10.33
CA ASN A 335 -12.95 -28.61 9.13
C ASN A 335 -13.64 -28.16 7.85
N THR A 336 -13.76 -26.85 7.72
CA THR A 336 -13.71 -26.17 6.42
C THR A 336 -12.78 -25.01 6.63
N LEU A 337 -11.52 -25.16 6.22
CA LEU A 337 -10.61 -24.03 6.03
C LEU A 337 -11.39 -22.95 5.27
N PRO A 338 -11.62 -21.75 5.83
CA PRO A 338 -12.08 -20.64 5.01
C PRO A 338 -11.02 -20.45 3.94
N SER A 339 -11.40 -20.63 2.68
CA SER A 339 -10.55 -20.35 1.54
C SER A 339 -10.20 -18.87 1.65
N THR A 340 -8.96 -18.54 2.01
CA THR A 340 -8.46 -17.17 1.95
C THR A 340 -8.79 -16.63 0.58
N ALA A 341 -9.49 -15.49 0.52
CA ALA A 341 -9.97 -14.95 -0.75
C ALA A 341 -8.77 -14.52 -1.59
N SER A 342 -8.33 -15.38 -2.52
CA SER A 342 -7.18 -15.11 -3.40
C SER A 342 -7.36 -13.77 -4.11
N LEU A 343 -6.37 -12.88 -4.02
CA LEU A 343 -6.34 -11.59 -4.72
C LEU A 343 -6.33 -11.81 -6.25
N THR A 344 -5.69 -12.88 -6.71
CA THR A 344 -5.56 -13.20 -8.13
C THR A 344 -6.67 -14.15 -8.59
N LEU A 345 -7.20 -13.89 -9.79
CA LEU A 345 -8.14 -14.77 -10.48
C LEU A 345 -7.39 -15.87 -11.25
N PRO A 346 -7.98 -17.06 -11.39
CA PRO A 346 -7.44 -18.06 -12.32
C PRO A 346 -7.50 -17.53 -13.76
N GLY A 347 -6.49 -17.83 -14.56
CA GLY A 347 -6.46 -17.41 -15.95
C GLY A 347 -5.23 -17.91 -16.70
N SER A 348 -4.72 -17.10 -17.64
CA SER A 348 -3.71 -17.49 -18.62
C SER A 348 -2.35 -17.85 -18.03
N PHE A 349 -1.99 -17.33 -16.85
CA PHE A 349 -0.77 -17.67 -16.15
C PHE A 349 -0.92 -17.59 -14.63
N LYS A 350 0.03 -18.19 -13.92
CA LYS A 350 0.26 -17.97 -12.48
C LYS A 350 1.42 -17.01 -12.32
N SER A 351 1.34 -16.12 -11.34
CA SER A 351 2.41 -15.17 -11.10
C SER A 351 3.70 -15.86 -10.68
N SER A 352 4.80 -15.39 -11.27
CA SER A 352 6.17 -15.69 -10.84
C SER A 352 6.72 -14.60 -9.92
N ILE A 353 6.15 -13.39 -9.98
CA ILE A 353 6.58 -12.22 -9.21
C ILE A 353 5.69 -12.04 -7.97
N LEU A 354 4.38 -11.90 -8.14
CA LEU A 354 3.42 -11.69 -7.05
C LEU A 354 3.35 -12.90 -6.12
N ASN A 355 3.61 -12.62 -4.85
CA ASN A 355 3.45 -13.53 -3.74
C ASN A 355 2.64 -12.83 -2.63
N PRO A 356 2.22 -13.55 -1.57
CA PRO A 356 1.42 -12.96 -0.50
C PRO A 356 2.08 -11.72 0.16
N THR A 357 3.41 -11.73 0.32
CA THR A 357 4.17 -10.63 0.93
C THR A 357 4.19 -9.38 0.04
N LEU A 358 4.44 -9.55 -1.26
CA LEU A 358 4.39 -8.44 -2.23
C LEU A 358 2.97 -7.89 -2.38
N ASN A 359 1.95 -8.75 -2.34
CA ASN A 359 0.55 -8.30 -2.34
C ASN A 359 0.23 -7.46 -1.10
N ALA A 360 0.77 -7.83 0.07
CA ALA A 360 0.66 -7.03 1.29
C ALA A 360 1.36 -5.67 1.14
N HIS A 361 2.59 -5.63 0.63
CA HIS A 361 3.29 -4.37 0.38
C HIS A 361 2.53 -3.47 -0.60
N LEU A 362 2.05 -4.02 -1.73
CA LEU A 362 1.22 -3.29 -2.69
C LEU A 362 -0.03 -2.68 -2.03
N SER A 363 -0.63 -3.38 -1.07
CA SER A 363 -1.81 -2.89 -0.34
C SER A 363 -1.52 -1.69 0.55
N PHE A 364 -0.27 -1.44 0.96
CA PHE A 364 0.07 -0.32 1.82
C PHE A 364 0.03 1.05 1.13
N PHE A 365 -0.02 1.07 -0.20
CA PHE A 365 0.01 2.33 -0.96
C PHE A 365 -0.88 2.37 -2.19
N LEU A 366 -1.27 1.24 -2.77
CA LEU A 366 -2.14 1.26 -3.95
C LEU A 366 -3.58 1.65 -3.56
N PRO A 367 -4.13 2.69 -4.19
CA PRO A 367 -5.51 3.10 -3.93
C PRO A 367 -6.48 2.08 -4.54
N SER A 368 -7.66 1.97 -3.93
CA SER A 368 -8.77 1.22 -4.49
C SER A 368 -9.75 2.10 -5.29
N THR A 369 -10.63 1.44 -6.05
CA THR A 369 -11.84 2.00 -6.67
C THR A 369 -12.80 2.61 -5.66
N SER A 370 -12.85 2.06 -4.45
CA SER A 370 -13.68 2.52 -3.35
C SER A 370 -12.86 3.46 -2.48
N ALA A 371 -13.33 4.70 -2.32
CA ALA A 371 -12.59 5.74 -1.60
C ALA A 371 -12.28 5.29 -0.16
N GLY A 372 -11.01 5.38 0.23
CA GLY A 372 -10.56 5.10 1.60
C GLY A 372 -10.26 3.62 1.92
N LEU A 373 -10.38 2.70 0.96
CA LEU A 373 -10.00 1.29 1.14
C LEU A 373 -8.72 0.94 0.38
N ASN A 374 -7.92 0.04 0.93
CA ASN A 374 -6.78 -0.55 0.23
C ASN A 374 -7.19 -1.63 -0.77
N LEU A 375 -6.23 -2.07 -1.59
CA LEU A 375 -6.40 -3.11 -2.63
C LEU A 375 -6.96 -4.45 -2.09
N LEU A 376 -6.61 -4.86 -0.87
CA LEU A 376 -7.02 -6.14 -0.31
C LEU A 376 -8.41 -6.11 0.32
N ARG A 377 -8.85 -4.95 0.82
CA ARG A 377 -10.14 -4.76 1.51
C ARG A 377 -11.27 -4.36 0.60
N SER A 378 -10.98 -3.92 -0.61
CA SER A 378 -11.98 -3.41 -1.54
C SER A 378 -12.68 -4.45 -2.41
N GLY A 379 -12.40 -5.74 -2.21
CA GLY A 379 -12.96 -6.82 -3.04
C GLY A 379 -12.38 -6.90 -4.46
N VAL A 380 -11.46 -6.00 -4.82
CA VAL A 380 -10.78 -5.99 -6.13
C VAL A 380 -10.04 -7.31 -6.37
N LYS A 381 -10.09 -7.79 -7.61
CA LYS A 381 -9.37 -8.97 -8.07
C LYS A 381 -8.44 -8.65 -9.23
N LEU A 382 -7.28 -9.33 -9.25
CA LEU A 382 -6.28 -9.21 -10.30
C LEU A 382 -6.47 -10.34 -11.34
N HIS A 383 -6.77 -9.95 -12.58
CA HIS A 383 -6.88 -10.87 -13.72
C HIS A 383 -5.54 -10.97 -14.46
N PRO A 384 -5.00 -12.18 -14.72
CA PRO A 384 -3.76 -12.33 -15.48
C PRO A 384 -3.99 -11.96 -16.96
N VAL A 385 -3.45 -10.82 -17.41
CA VAL A 385 -3.63 -10.32 -18.79
C VAL A 385 -2.47 -10.74 -19.70
N PHE A 386 -1.23 -10.49 -19.27
CA PHE A 386 -0.04 -10.82 -20.05
C PHE A 386 1.13 -11.16 -19.14
N SER A 387 1.99 -12.08 -19.58
CA SER A 387 3.26 -12.38 -18.95
C SER A 387 4.25 -12.82 -20.02
N THR A 388 5.46 -12.29 -19.94
CA THR A 388 6.58 -12.67 -20.83
C THR A 388 6.93 -14.16 -20.73
N SER A 389 6.82 -14.76 -19.54
CA SER A 389 7.09 -16.19 -19.32
C SER A 389 6.06 -17.11 -19.99
N ALA A 390 4.79 -16.67 -20.03
CA ALA A 390 3.69 -17.48 -20.57
C ALA A 390 3.37 -17.17 -22.04
N HIS A 391 3.56 -15.93 -22.49
CA HIS A 391 3.14 -15.44 -23.80
C HIS A 391 4.30 -15.00 -24.70
N GLY A 392 5.54 -15.16 -24.24
CA GLY A 392 6.76 -14.75 -24.92
C GLY A 392 7.06 -13.24 -24.80
N SER A 393 8.25 -12.83 -25.21
CA SER A 393 8.75 -11.45 -25.17
C SER A 393 8.43 -10.62 -26.42
N SER A 394 7.46 -11.03 -27.24
CA SER A 394 7.11 -10.28 -28.45
C SER A 394 6.11 -9.15 -28.16
N LEU A 395 6.42 -7.93 -28.61
CA LEU A 395 5.49 -6.80 -28.57
C LEU A 395 4.18 -7.05 -29.32
N THR A 396 4.17 -7.93 -30.32
CA THR A 396 2.92 -8.31 -31.01
C THR A 396 1.99 -9.11 -30.09
N SER A 397 2.55 -10.03 -29.30
CA SER A 397 1.83 -10.78 -28.27
C SER A 397 1.34 -9.83 -27.18
N PHE A 398 2.20 -8.91 -26.71
CA PHE A 398 1.82 -7.86 -25.77
C PHE A 398 0.63 -7.04 -26.30
N SER A 399 0.70 -6.56 -27.55
CA SER A 399 -0.36 -5.78 -28.17
C SER A 399 -1.70 -6.51 -28.21
N HIS A 400 -1.70 -7.79 -28.57
CA HIS A 400 -2.93 -8.60 -28.65
C HIS A 400 -3.60 -8.77 -27.28
N HIS A 401 -2.81 -8.94 -26.22
CA HIS A 401 -3.35 -9.17 -24.88
C HIS A 401 -3.70 -7.85 -24.15
N VAL A 402 -2.81 -6.87 -24.19
CA VAL A 402 -2.91 -5.67 -23.34
C VAL A 402 -3.82 -4.59 -23.96
N LEU A 403 -3.79 -4.38 -25.29
CA LEU A 403 -4.65 -3.36 -25.93
C LEU A 403 -6.12 -3.79 -26.03
N THR A 404 -6.41 -5.09 -25.88
CA THR A 404 -7.79 -5.59 -25.88
C THR A 404 -8.48 -5.41 -24.53
N TRP A 405 -7.69 -5.29 -23.44
CA TRP A 405 -8.15 -5.00 -22.08
C TRP A 405 -8.71 -3.58 -21.94
N GLN A 406 -9.82 -3.43 -21.23
CA GLN A 406 -10.57 -2.17 -21.12
C GLN A 406 -10.74 -1.65 -19.69
N SER A 407 -9.92 -2.14 -18.75
CA SER A 407 -9.91 -1.65 -17.37
C SER A 407 -8.51 -1.16 -16.99
N ALA A 408 -8.36 -0.69 -15.76
CA ALA A 408 -7.07 -0.37 -15.18
C ALA A 408 -6.14 -1.59 -15.18
N THR A 409 -4.83 -1.34 -15.22
CA THR A 409 -3.79 -2.38 -15.24
C THR A 409 -2.69 -2.08 -14.24
N LEU A 410 -2.19 -3.13 -13.60
CA LEU A 410 -1.00 -3.14 -12.79
C LEU A 410 0.11 -3.84 -13.58
N LEU A 411 1.14 -3.09 -13.95
CA LEU A 411 2.36 -3.61 -14.56
C LEU A 411 3.37 -3.90 -13.46
N ILE A 412 3.98 -5.08 -13.48
CA ILE A 412 5.06 -5.46 -12.57
C ILE A 412 6.17 -6.11 -13.40
N LEU A 413 7.40 -5.72 -13.13
CA LEU A 413 8.58 -6.31 -13.74
C LEU A 413 9.65 -6.60 -12.70
N GLN A 414 10.47 -7.60 -12.99
CA GLN A 414 11.58 -8.02 -12.15
C GLN A 414 12.81 -8.25 -13.03
N GLY A 415 13.96 -7.79 -12.55
CA GLY A 415 15.24 -7.92 -13.25
C GLY A 415 16.43 -7.66 -12.34
N SER A 416 17.63 -7.74 -12.89
CA SER A 416 18.88 -7.39 -12.21
C SER A 416 19.47 -6.11 -12.79
N LEU A 417 20.24 -5.37 -12.00
CA LEU A 417 20.92 -4.16 -12.46
C LEU A 417 22.05 -4.50 -13.45
N SER A 418 21.97 -4.01 -14.69
CA SER A 418 22.87 -4.37 -15.80
C SER A 418 24.35 -4.02 -15.55
N ASP A 419 24.60 -3.00 -14.72
CA ASP A 419 25.95 -2.47 -14.46
C ASP A 419 26.59 -3.02 -13.17
N SER A 420 25.89 -3.87 -12.40
CA SER A 420 26.42 -4.41 -11.14
C SER A 420 26.79 -5.89 -11.24
N SER A 421 27.93 -6.25 -10.64
CA SER A 421 28.32 -7.66 -10.45
C SER A 421 27.45 -8.40 -9.42
N SER A 422 26.60 -7.69 -8.69
CA SER A 422 25.59 -8.24 -7.80
C SER A 422 24.32 -8.59 -8.60
N GLU A 423 23.87 -9.84 -8.53
CA GLU A 423 22.54 -10.27 -9.01
C GLU A 423 21.44 -9.80 -8.04
N GLU A 424 21.47 -8.53 -7.65
CA GLU A 424 20.43 -7.97 -6.79
C GLU A 424 19.14 -7.80 -7.61
N LEU A 425 18.09 -8.50 -7.17
CA LEU A 425 16.78 -8.46 -7.80
C LEU A 425 16.07 -7.15 -7.49
N VAL A 426 15.77 -6.38 -8.55
CA VAL A 426 14.98 -5.16 -8.49
C VAL A 426 13.56 -5.47 -8.97
N THR A 427 12.56 -4.98 -8.22
CA THR A 427 11.15 -5.14 -8.57
C THR A 427 10.53 -3.77 -8.78
N LEU A 428 10.09 -3.48 -10.01
CA LEU A 428 9.43 -2.23 -10.39
C LEU A 428 7.99 -2.50 -10.79
N GLY A 429 7.16 -1.47 -10.71
CA GLY A 429 5.81 -1.55 -11.23
C GLY A 429 5.18 -0.20 -11.50
N ALA A 430 4.05 -0.23 -12.21
CA ALA A 430 3.24 0.93 -12.50
C ALA A 430 1.76 0.58 -12.41
N PHE A 431 1.00 1.42 -11.71
CA PHE A 431 -0.46 1.38 -11.73
C PHE A 431 -0.96 2.36 -12.78
N ILE A 432 -1.71 1.84 -13.75
CA ILE A 432 -2.21 2.61 -14.89
C ILE A 432 -3.74 2.52 -14.88
N PRO A 433 -4.45 3.58 -14.43
CA PRO A 433 -5.91 3.58 -14.33
C PRO A 433 -6.60 3.73 -15.69
N GLN A 434 -5.86 4.12 -16.74
CA GLN A 434 -6.38 4.33 -18.08
C GLN A 434 -6.10 3.12 -18.98
N CYS A 435 -7.00 2.84 -19.92
CA CYS A 435 -6.75 1.81 -20.93
C CYS A 435 -5.55 2.20 -21.80
N TRP A 436 -4.79 1.20 -22.22
CA TRP A 436 -3.67 1.36 -23.14
C TRP A 436 -4.19 1.86 -24.50
N LYS A 437 -3.54 2.87 -25.08
CA LYS A 437 -3.92 3.47 -26.36
C LYS A 437 -2.76 3.41 -27.35
N THR A 438 -3.06 3.09 -28.60
CA THR A 438 -2.16 3.31 -29.74
C THR A 438 -2.30 4.75 -30.24
N SER A 439 -1.20 5.36 -30.66
CA SER A 439 -0.95 6.79 -30.88
C SER A 439 -1.89 7.61 -31.80
N THR A 440 -3.11 7.20 -32.12
CA THR A 440 -3.94 7.90 -33.12
C THR A 440 -5.46 7.84 -32.93
N THR A 441 -5.97 7.19 -31.87
CA THR A 441 -7.42 7.18 -31.62
C THR A 441 -7.86 8.39 -30.80
N ILE A 442 -8.75 9.19 -31.41
CA ILE A 442 -9.53 10.30 -30.83
C ILE A 442 -10.03 9.89 -29.43
N PRO A 443 -10.03 10.80 -28.43
CA PRO A 443 -10.58 10.51 -27.11
C PRO A 443 -12.02 10.02 -27.26
N THR A 444 -12.23 8.72 -27.07
CA THR A 444 -13.57 8.20 -26.79
C THR A 444 -14.02 8.83 -25.48
N THR A 445 -15.28 9.26 -25.45
CA THR A 445 -15.97 9.95 -24.35
C THR A 445 -16.15 9.04 -23.14
N HIS A 446 -15.06 8.56 -22.57
CA HIS A 446 -15.06 7.88 -21.28
C HIS A 446 -14.77 8.92 -20.21
N LYS A 447 -15.54 8.87 -19.12
CA LYS A 447 -15.28 9.70 -17.94
C LYS A 447 -13.83 9.44 -17.52
N PRO A 448 -13.01 10.50 -17.31
CA PRO A 448 -11.68 10.30 -16.75
C PRO A 448 -11.85 9.57 -15.42
N SER A 449 -11.10 8.48 -15.22
CA SER A 449 -10.96 7.91 -13.88
C SER A 449 -10.42 9.00 -12.95
N ASP A 450 -11.04 9.17 -11.79
CA ASP A 450 -10.55 10.07 -10.74
C ASP A 450 -9.25 9.56 -10.10
N LEU A 451 -8.88 8.29 -10.35
CA LEU A 451 -7.62 7.70 -9.90
C LEU A 451 -6.43 8.19 -10.73
N LEU A 452 -5.36 8.54 -10.04
CA LEU A 452 -4.09 8.95 -10.64
C LEU A 452 -3.20 7.71 -10.86
N PRO A 453 -2.39 7.69 -11.93
CA PRO A 453 -1.38 6.65 -12.10
C PRO A 453 -0.30 6.76 -11.02
N CYS A 454 0.43 5.69 -10.75
CA CYS A 454 1.67 5.79 -9.98
C CYS A 454 2.74 4.87 -10.58
N LEU A 455 4.00 5.28 -10.42
CA LEU A 455 5.18 4.49 -10.75
C LEU A 455 5.89 4.19 -9.45
N PHE A 456 6.35 2.96 -9.26
CA PHE A 456 6.94 2.56 -8.00
C PHE A 456 8.04 1.52 -8.15
N GLN A 457 8.90 1.48 -7.13
CA GLN A 457 9.86 0.41 -6.88
C GLN A 457 9.48 -0.24 -5.56
N LEU A 458 9.44 -1.58 -5.51
CA LEU A 458 9.17 -2.33 -4.28
C LEU A 458 10.47 -2.74 -3.60
N SER A 459 11.44 -3.24 -4.36
CA SER A 459 12.72 -3.76 -3.87
C SER A 459 13.87 -3.25 -4.74
N PRO A 460 15.06 -2.95 -4.17
CA PRO A 460 15.45 -3.13 -2.76
C PRO A 460 15.02 -2.02 -1.80
N LYS A 461 14.54 -0.89 -2.32
CA LYS A 461 14.03 0.24 -1.55
C LYS A 461 12.67 0.66 -2.08
N HIS A 462 11.66 0.76 -1.21
CA HIS A 462 10.36 1.28 -1.59
C HIS A 462 10.48 2.74 -2.06
N LEU A 463 9.93 3.02 -3.24
CA LEU A 463 9.86 4.35 -3.82
C LEU A 463 8.52 4.49 -4.52
N LEU A 464 7.77 5.55 -4.22
CA LEU A 464 6.52 5.88 -4.90
C LEU A 464 6.65 7.23 -5.59
N LEU A 465 6.33 7.26 -6.89
CA LEU A 465 6.22 8.44 -7.72
C LEU A 465 4.72 8.62 -8.06
N PRO A 466 3.99 9.46 -7.30
CA PRO A 466 2.55 9.61 -7.46
C PRO A 466 2.22 10.37 -8.75
N GLY A 467 1.06 10.08 -9.32
CA GLY A 467 0.59 10.76 -10.53
C GLY A 467 0.30 12.24 -10.26
N ASN A 468 0.60 13.06 -11.24
CA ASN A 468 0.38 14.49 -11.16
C ASN A 468 -1.10 14.82 -11.39
N PRO A 469 -1.81 15.42 -10.41
CA PRO A 469 -3.22 15.78 -10.56
C PRO A 469 -3.43 16.95 -11.53
N SER A 470 -2.37 17.69 -11.87
CA SER A 470 -2.49 18.92 -12.65
C SER A 470 -3.01 18.65 -14.08
N PRO A 471 -4.07 19.35 -14.53
CA PRO A 471 -4.59 19.19 -15.88
C PRO A 471 -3.60 19.66 -16.97
N SER A 472 -2.61 20.49 -16.61
CA SER A 472 -1.59 21.00 -17.54
C SER A 472 -0.63 19.93 -18.08
N VAL A 473 -0.62 18.76 -17.43
CA VAL A 473 0.26 17.62 -17.74
C VAL A 473 -0.35 16.71 -18.82
N LYS A 474 -1.67 16.78 -19.05
CA LYS A 474 -2.38 15.98 -20.05
C LYS A 474 -2.14 16.55 -21.47
N LYS A 475 -0.90 16.60 -21.91
CA LYS A 475 -0.52 16.96 -23.28
C LYS A 475 -0.57 15.71 -24.16
N VAL A 476 -0.92 15.88 -25.43
CA VAL A 476 -0.99 14.78 -26.42
C VAL A 476 0.36 14.07 -26.57
N ASN A 477 1.47 14.76 -26.34
CA ASN A 477 2.83 14.22 -26.47
C ASN A 477 3.40 13.61 -25.18
N THR A 478 2.66 13.58 -24.08
CA THR A 478 3.08 12.98 -22.80
C THR A 478 1.96 12.09 -22.22
N PRO A 479 1.56 11.02 -22.94
CA PRO A 479 0.60 10.06 -22.41
C PRO A 479 1.19 9.33 -21.19
N THR A 480 0.31 8.86 -20.29
CA THR A 480 0.72 8.06 -19.13
C THR A 480 1.44 6.77 -19.54
N ALA A 481 0.89 6.06 -20.52
CA ALA A 481 1.47 4.85 -21.09
C ALA A 481 1.39 4.91 -22.62
N TYR A 482 2.46 4.49 -23.26
CA TYR A 482 2.64 4.47 -24.70
C TYR A 482 3.23 3.12 -25.12
N PHE A 483 2.75 2.62 -26.26
CA PHE A 483 3.21 1.38 -26.85
C PHE A 483 3.49 1.59 -28.34
N SER A 484 4.64 1.11 -28.80
CA SER A 484 4.99 1.01 -30.21
C SER A 484 5.76 -0.28 -30.47
N THR A 485 5.43 -0.97 -31.55
CA THR A 485 6.15 -2.17 -31.98
C THR A 485 7.60 -1.90 -32.37
N THR A 486 8.01 -0.64 -32.55
CA THR A 486 9.38 -0.26 -32.93
C THR A 486 10.21 0.30 -31.79
N THR A 487 9.60 0.91 -30.78
CA THR A 487 10.32 1.57 -29.68
C THR A 487 10.03 0.97 -28.32
N GLY A 488 9.20 -0.08 -28.25
CA GLY A 488 8.84 -0.73 -27.00
C GLY A 488 7.72 -0.04 -26.23
N ILE A 489 7.79 -0.13 -24.90
CA ILE A 489 6.80 0.40 -23.96
C ILE A 489 7.40 1.60 -23.24
N ALA A 490 6.65 2.69 -23.13
CA ALA A 490 7.10 3.88 -22.43
C ALA A 490 6.01 4.40 -21.48
N ILE A 491 6.38 4.69 -20.23
CA ILE A 491 5.49 5.16 -19.16
C ILE A 491 6.02 6.48 -18.62
N GLY A 492 5.19 7.51 -18.62
CA GLY A 492 5.57 8.87 -18.18
C GLY A 492 6.54 9.60 -19.10
N CYS A 493 6.81 9.11 -20.31
CA CYS A 493 7.78 9.69 -21.23
C CYS A 493 7.17 10.75 -22.15
N GLN A 494 8.03 11.61 -22.69
CA GLN A 494 7.69 12.46 -23.82
C GLN A 494 7.86 11.67 -25.13
N ILE A 495 6.79 11.63 -25.93
CA ILE A 495 6.75 10.95 -27.21
C ILE A 495 7.10 11.94 -28.33
N PRO A 496 8.13 11.68 -29.14
CA PRO A 496 8.49 12.55 -30.24
C PRO A 496 7.42 12.54 -31.34
N ALA A 497 7.29 13.67 -32.06
CA ALA A 497 6.37 13.75 -33.19
C ALA A 497 6.74 12.71 -34.26
N GLN A 498 5.75 11.94 -34.72
CA GLN A 498 5.97 10.89 -35.72
C GLN A 498 6.44 11.50 -37.05
N SER A 499 7.67 11.19 -37.45
CA SER A 499 8.21 11.55 -38.77
C SER A 499 8.32 10.30 -39.64
N ARG A 500 7.93 10.40 -40.91
CA ARG A 500 8.05 9.32 -41.92
C ARG A 500 9.49 8.89 -42.19
N THR A 501 10.48 9.71 -41.82
CA THR A 501 11.90 9.50 -42.18
C THR A 501 12.79 9.18 -40.99
N GLN A 502 12.37 9.48 -39.76
CA GLN A 502 13.12 9.20 -38.54
C GLN A 502 12.16 8.90 -37.39
N GLN A 503 12.19 7.67 -36.88
CA GLN A 503 11.53 7.32 -35.62
C GLN A 503 12.51 7.62 -34.48
N LYS A 504 12.22 8.65 -33.69
CA LYS A 504 12.99 8.94 -32.47
C LYS A 504 12.43 8.11 -31.31
N ALA A 505 13.31 7.67 -30.41
CA ALA A 505 12.90 6.98 -29.19
C ALA A 505 12.17 7.96 -28.24
N PRO A 506 11.24 7.44 -27.40
CA PRO A 506 10.69 8.16 -26.26
C PRO A 506 11.82 8.68 -25.34
N THR A 507 11.61 9.84 -24.73
CA THR A 507 12.57 10.40 -23.76
C THR A 507 11.95 10.53 -22.38
N PRO A 508 12.70 10.27 -21.29
CA PRO A 508 12.28 10.57 -19.92
C PRO A 508 11.77 12.00 -19.79
N HIS A 509 10.69 12.21 -19.02
CA HIS A 509 10.08 13.53 -18.83
C HIS A 509 9.48 13.68 -17.43
N GLY A 510 9.72 14.83 -16.79
CA GLY A 510 9.34 15.10 -15.40
C GLY A 510 10.11 14.27 -14.37
N ALA A 511 9.50 14.06 -13.21
CA ALA A 511 10.17 13.41 -12.08
C ALA A 511 10.23 11.88 -12.17
N GLY A 512 9.45 11.23 -13.03
CA GLY A 512 9.39 9.78 -13.12
C GLY A 512 9.10 9.29 -14.52
N SER A 513 9.84 8.30 -15.00
CA SER A 513 9.54 7.60 -16.25
C SER A 513 10.15 6.21 -16.30
N LEU A 514 9.51 5.31 -17.03
CA LEU A 514 9.98 3.94 -17.26
C LEU A 514 9.93 3.62 -18.76
N ILE A 515 11.04 3.17 -19.32
CA ILE A 515 11.16 2.75 -20.72
C ILE A 515 11.52 1.27 -20.74
N ILE A 516 10.82 0.48 -21.55
CA ILE A 516 11.13 -0.92 -21.81
C ILE A 516 11.40 -1.02 -23.30
N ASP A 517 12.49 -1.68 -23.66
CA ASP A 517 12.93 -1.78 -25.04
C ASP A 517 11.99 -2.60 -25.93
N ALA A 518 12.32 -2.68 -27.23
CA ALA A 518 11.48 -3.34 -28.20
C ALA A 518 11.49 -4.87 -28.08
N ASP A 519 12.55 -5.42 -27.49
CA ASP A 519 12.75 -6.87 -27.35
C ASP A 519 12.25 -7.39 -25.98
N MET A 520 11.80 -6.48 -25.10
CA MET A 520 11.39 -6.74 -23.72
C MET A 520 12.51 -7.39 -22.88
N GLU A 521 13.76 -7.04 -23.18
CA GLU A 521 14.97 -7.56 -22.52
C GLU A 521 15.53 -6.56 -21.52
N THR A 522 15.38 -5.26 -21.76
CA THR A 522 15.91 -4.22 -20.87
C THR A 522 14.85 -3.19 -20.47
N ALA A 523 14.99 -2.65 -19.26
CA ALA A 523 14.19 -1.54 -18.77
C ALA A 523 15.04 -0.45 -18.13
N GLU A 524 14.66 0.81 -18.36
CA GLU A 524 15.30 1.99 -17.77
C GLU A 524 14.27 2.78 -16.96
N LEU A 525 14.49 2.87 -15.64
CA LEU A 525 13.74 3.72 -14.73
C LEU A 525 14.54 4.99 -14.46
N HIS A 526 13.90 6.13 -14.68
CA HIS A 526 14.41 7.45 -14.32
C HIS A 526 13.51 8.07 -13.24
N ALA A 527 14.09 8.39 -12.09
CA ALA A 527 13.44 9.08 -10.98
C ALA A 527 14.27 10.30 -10.57
N ALA A 528 13.70 11.50 -10.67
CA ALA A 528 14.33 12.76 -10.31
C ALA A 528 13.66 13.39 -9.08
N PRO A 529 14.44 14.06 -8.21
CA PRO A 529 13.91 14.73 -7.02
C PRO A 529 13.12 16.01 -7.34
N ILE A 530 13.22 16.50 -8.59
CA ILE A 530 12.59 17.72 -9.07
C ILE A 530 11.92 17.40 -10.41
N GLY A 531 10.72 17.95 -10.65
CA GLY A 531 10.03 17.85 -11.94
C GLY A 531 8.51 17.76 -11.80
N HIS A 532 7.83 18.91 -11.89
CA HIS A 532 6.37 18.99 -11.73
C HIS A 532 5.60 19.06 -13.06
N ASP A 533 6.29 18.96 -14.20
CA ASP A 533 5.72 19.13 -15.53
C ASP A 533 5.52 17.79 -16.28
N GLY A 534 5.82 16.66 -15.64
CA GLY A 534 5.57 15.31 -16.15
C GLY A 534 4.40 14.60 -15.46
N VAL A 535 4.14 13.38 -15.95
CA VAL A 535 3.01 12.52 -15.52
C VAL A 535 3.10 12.16 -14.05
N PHE A 536 4.30 11.98 -13.53
CA PHE A 536 4.57 11.64 -12.14
C PHE A 536 5.29 12.78 -11.43
N LEU A 537 4.97 12.95 -10.15
CA LEU A 537 5.61 13.87 -9.23
C LEU A 537 6.82 13.19 -8.57
N PRO A 538 7.77 13.98 -8.01
CA PRO A 538 8.87 13.44 -7.22
C PRO A 538 8.40 12.61 -6.04
N ALA A 539 9.28 11.74 -5.56
CA ALA A 539 9.00 10.94 -4.37
C ALA A 539 9.00 11.81 -3.10
N ALA A 540 8.27 11.38 -2.08
CA ALA A 540 8.02 12.14 -0.86
C ALA A 540 9.29 12.59 -0.12
N ASN A 541 10.30 11.73 -0.09
CA ASN A 541 11.48 11.87 0.78
C ASN A 541 12.71 12.36 0.03
N THR A 542 12.55 12.90 -1.18
CA THR A 542 13.68 13.41 -1.96
C THR A 542 13.93 14.88 -1.69
N SER A 543 15.17 15.21 -1.37
CA SER A 543 15.65 16.58 -1.30
C SER A 543 15.98 17.11 -2.70
N PRO A 544 15.78 18.40 -3.00
CA PRO A 544 16.19 18.99 -4.28
C PRO A 544 17.70 18.85 -4.56
N ASN A 545 18.51 18.59 -3.52
CA ASN A 545 19.95 18.36 -3.65
C ASN A 545 20.30 16.90 -3.98
N ASP A 546 19.33 15.98 -3.93
CA ASP A 546 19.57 14.57 -4.24
C ASP A 546 19.91 14.38 -5.72
N ARG A 547 20.61 13.30 -6.03
CA ARG A 547 20.92 12.96 -7.41
C ARG A 547 19.74 12.21 -8.05
N PRO A 548 19.47 12.43 -9.35
CA PRO A 548 18.49 11.62 -10.06
C PRO A 548 18.93 10.15 -10.07
N THR A 549 18.00 9.26 -9.76
CA THR A 549 18.18 7.82 -9.78
C THR A 549 17.87 7.31 -11.19
N ASN A 550 18.86 6.70 -11.83
CA ASN A 550 18.71 6.05 -13.12
C ASN A 550 19.08 4.58 -12.96
N LEU A 551 18.11 3.68 -13.15
CA LEU A 551 18.30 2.24 -13.03
C LEU A 551 18.11 1.60 -14.39
N LYS A 552 19.10 0.83 -14.83
CA LYS A 552 19.05 0.02 -16.05
C LYS A 552 19.03 -1.45 -15.67
N LEU A 553 17.96 -2.14 -16.05
CA LEU A 553 17.68 -3.50 -15.63
C LEU A 553 17.69 -4.43 -16.82
N ASP A 554 18.31 -5.59 -16.64
CA ASP A 554 18.12 -6.76 -17.50
C ASP A 554 16.89 -7.51 -16.97
N LEU A 555 15.84 -7.57 -17.79
CA LEU A 555 14.53 -8.09 -17.42
C LEU A 555 14.52 -9.62 -17.40
N TYR A 556 14.02 -10.18 -16.30
CA TYR A 556 13.76 -11.61 -16.19
C TYR A 556 12.31 -11.91 -16.52
N THR A 557 11.38 -11.12 -15.98
CA THR A 557 9.96 -11.30 -16.23
C THR A 557 9.22 -9.97 -16.10
N LEU A 558 8.26 -9.78 -17.00
CA LEU A 558 7.23 -8.75 -16.94
C LEU A 558 5.84 -9.40 -16.93
N GLU A 559 4.98 -8.91 -16.05
CA GLU A 559 3.59 -9.32 -15.88
C GLU A 559 2.65 -8.10 -15.92
N ILE A 560 1.50 -8.25 -16.58
CA ILE A 560 0.41 -7.28 -16.62
C ILE A 560 -0.82 -7.94 -16.00
N TRP A 561 -1.33 -7.29 -14.96
CA TRP A 561 -2.52 -7.68 -14.21
C TRP A 561 -3.64 -6.68 -14.48
N GLY A 562 -4.78 -7.18 -14.97
CA GLY A 562 -5.99 -6.40 -15.17
C GLY A 562 -6.76 -6.25 -13.85
N ILE A 563 -7.22 -5.06 -13.54
CA ILE A 563 -7.95 -4.78 -12.32
C ILE A 563 -9.44 -5.00 -12.56
N VAL A 564 -10.02 -5.90 -11.78
CA VAL A 564 -11.45 -6.24 -11.81
C VAL A 564 -12.06 -5.74 -10.50
N PRO A 565 -12.88 -4.67 -10.53
CA PRO A 565 -13.57 -4.19 -9.34
C PRO A 565 -14.56 -5.24 -8.84
N ASP A 566 -14.95 -5.13 -7.57
CA ASP A 566 -16.04 -5.92 -7.01
C ASP A 566 -17.33 -5.67 -7.85
N PRO A 567 -18.10 -6.72 -8.21
CA PRO A 567 -19.39 -6.56 -8.89
C PRO A 567 -20.35 -5.58 -8.23
N GLU A 568 -20.26 -5.34 -6.91
CA GLU A 568 -21.09 -4.34 -6.23
C GLU A 568 -20.64 -2.88 -6.46
N ASP A 569 -19.37 -2.67 -6.82
CA ASP A 569 -18.71 -1.36 -7.03
C ASP A 569 -18.48 -1.06 -8.52
N SER A 570 -19.51 -1.25 -9.36
CA SER A 570 -19.43 -1.18 -10.83
C SER A 570 -19.30 0.25 -11.41
N SER A 571 -18.35 1.06 -10.92
CA SER A 571 -18.05 2.41 -11.46
C SER A 571 -17.12 2.39 -12.69
N PHE A 572 -16.44 1.26 -12.96
CA PHE A 572 -15.45 1.11 -14.03
C PHE A 572 -15.89 0.24 -15.23
N SER A 573 -17.11 -0.32 -15.21
CA SER A 573 -17.61 -1.07 -16.36
C SER A 573 -18.06 -0.10 -17.48
N ALA A 574 -17.55 -0.30 -18.70
CA ALA A 574 -17.97 0.46 -19.88
C ALA A 574 -19.42 0.15 -20.30
N ASP A 575 -19.97 -0.96 -19.79
CA ASP A 575 -21.33 -1.41 -19.98
C ASP A 575 -21.77 -2.13 -18.68
N PRO A 576 -22.82 -1.69 -17.96
CA PRO A 576 -23.24 -2.30 -16.68
C PRO A 576 -23.77 -3.74 -16.83
N SER A 577 -23.66 -4.35 -18.02
CA SER A 577 -24.11 -5.69 -18.34
C SER A 577 -22.98 -6.70 -18.59
N MET A 578 -21.71 -6.27 -18.76
CA MET A 578 -20.57 -7.17 -19.03
C MET A 578 -19.27 -6.74 -18.33
N SER A 579 -18.58 -7.71 -17.74
CA SER A 579 -17.27 -7.55 -17.10
C SER A 579 -16.14 -7.32 -18.12
N ALA A 580 -15.04 -6.67 -17.70
CA ALA A 580 -13.87 -6.44 -18.57
C ALA A 580 -13.29 -7.74 -19.16
N ILE A 581 -13.38 -8.84 -18.41
CA ILE A 581 -12.96 -10.19 -18.83
C ILE A 581 -13.84 -10.69 -19.99
N GLU A 582 -15.17 -10.55 -19.88
CA GLU A 582 -16.11 -10.97 -20.92
C GLU A 582 -15.92 -10.15 -22.20
N ILE A 583 -15.69 -8.84 -22.07
CA ILE A 583 -15.44 -7.97 -23.22
C ILE A 583 -14.15 -8.39 -23.94
N GLN A 584 -13.08 -8.68 -23.19
CA GLN A 584 -11.82 -9.14 -23.79
C GLN A 584 -12.01 -10.48 -24.51
N ARG A 585 -12.68 -11.44 -23.88
CA ARG A 585 -12.97 -12.75 -24.48
C ARG A 585 -13.80 -12.62 -25.75
N ALA A 586 -14.85 -11.81 -25.74
CA ALA A 586 -15.69 -11.57 -26.91
C ALA A 586 -14.91 -10.97 -28.09
N LYS A 587 -13.96 -10.06 -27.82
CA LYS A 587 -13.07 -9.52 -28.85
C LYS A 587 -12.17 -10.59 -29.46
N TRP A 588 -11.54 -11.43 -28.63
CA TRP A 588 -10.70 -12.51 -29.13
C TRP A 588 -11.50 -13.54 -29.93
N GLU A 589 -12.72 -13.91 -29.48
CA GLU A 589 -13.60 -14.80 -30.23
C GLU A 589 -14.04 -14.20 -31.57
N PHE A 590 -14.30 -12.89 -31.60
CA PHE A 590 -14.60 -12.19 -32.84
C PHE A 590 -13.39 -12.21 -33.78
N GLU A 591 -12.19 -11.90 -33.28
CA GLU A 591 -10.95 -11.91 -34.04
C GLU A 591 -10.61 -13.31 -34.57
N ALA A 592 -10.75 -14.35 -33.75
CA ALA A 592 -10.54 -15.73 -34.16
C ALA A 592 -11.52 -16.14 -35.28
N ARG A 593 -12.81 -15.81 -35.15
CA ARG A 593 -13.83 -16.08 -36.16
C ARG A 593 -13.58 -15.31 -37.46
N GLU A 594 -13.10 -14.07 -37.35
CA GLU A 594 -12.70 -13.26 -38.50
C GLU A 594 -11.45 -13.84 -39.18
N ALA A 595 -10.46 -14.28 -38.41
CA ALA A 595 -9.26 -14.92 -38.92
C ALA A 595 -9.57 -16.25 -39.63
N GLU A 596 -10.49 -17.06 -39.09
CA GLU A 596 -11.00 -18.26 -39.76
C GLU A 596 -11.73 -17.92 -41.07
N ARG A 597 -12.53 -16.85 -41.09
CA ARG A 597 -13.16 -16.38 -42.33
C ARG A 597 -12.11 -15.99 -43.37
N ARG A 598 -11.06 -15.24 -42.98
CA ARG A 598 -9.94 -14.87 -43.86
C ARG A 598 -9.16 -16.09 -44.36
N ARG A 599 -8.92 -17.07 -43.49
CA ARG A 599 -8.28 -18.34 -43.86
C ARG A 599 -9.13 -19.11 -44.87
N ASN A 600 -10.44 -19.21 -44.62
CA ASN A 600 -11.36 -19.91 -45.52
C ASN A 600 -11.51 -19.20 -46.88
N ILE A 601 -11.42 -17.87 -46.92
CA ILE A 601 -11.36 -17.10 -48.16
C ILE A 601 -10.05 -17.39 -48.90
N ASN A 602 -8.90 -17.36 -48.21
CA ASN A 602 -7.61 -17.68 -48.83
C ASN A 602 -7.51 -19.12 -49.34
N ILE A 603 -8.14 -20.09 -48.67
CA ILE A 603 -8.21 -21.49 -49.15
C ILE A 603 -9.09 -21.59 -50.40
N LYS A 604 -10.21 -20.86 -50.46
CA LYS A 604 -11.08 -20.82 -51.65
C LYS A 604 -10.46 -20.05 -52.83
N ALA A 605 -9.59 -19.08 -52.55
CA ALA A 605 -8.88 -18.29 -53.56
C ALA A 605 -7.53 -18.91 -53.99
N GLY A 606 -7.02 -19.89 -53.25
CA GLY A 606 -5.63 -20.36 -53.36
C GLY A 606 -5.48 -21.87 -53.30
N ALA A 607 -6.09 -22.59 -54.25
CA ALA A 607 -5.67 -23.93 -54.66
C ALA A 607 -6.31 -24.31 -56.01
N GLY A 608 -5.63 -23.98 -57.12
CA GLY A 608 -5.87 -24.58 -58.45
C GLY A 608 -7.14 -24.11 -59.20
N ASP A 609 -6.95 -23.68 -60.45
CA ASP A 609 -7.96 -23.28 -61.46
C ASP A 609 -8.92 -22.11 -61.17
N SER A 610 -9.40 -21.89 -59.93
CA SER A 610 -10.45 -20.88 -59.67
C SER A 610 -10.00 -19.41 -59.79
N ALA A 611 -8.73 -19.11 -59.53
CA ALA A 611 -8.17 -17.76 -59.66
C ALA A 611 -8.03 -17.31 -61.13
N ALA A 612 -7.74 -18.25 -62.03
CA ALA A 612 -7.67 -17.97 -63.47
C ALA A 612 -9.08 -17.80 -64.06
N GLU A 613 -10.05 -18.61 -63.62
CA GLU A 613 -11.45 -18.52 -64.05
C GLU A 613 -12.16 -17.27 -63.52
N SER A 614 -11.89 -16.85 -62.28
CA SER A 614 -12.43 -15.60 -61.73
C SER A 614 -11.83 -14.36 -62.40
N ALA A 615 -10.54 -14.37 -62.72
CA ALA A 615 -9.91 -13.31 -63.52
C ALA A 615 -10.47 -13.29 -64.95
N ARG A 616 -10.75 -14.46 -65.55
CA ARG A 616 -11.35 -14.58 -66.87
C ARG A 616 -12.81 -14.09 -66.90
N TRP A 617 -13.60 -14.40 -65.87
CA TRP A 617 -14.98 -13.91 -65.71
C TRP A 617 -15.03 -12.38 -65.52
N LEU A 618 -14.10 -11.80 -64.77
CA LEU A 618 -13.96 -10.34 -64.65
C LEU A 618 -13.55 -9.67 -65.97
N LEU A 619 -12.69 -10.32 -66.76
CA LEU A 619 -12.28 -9.81 -68.08
C LEU A 619 -13.37 -9.99 -69.15
N GLU A 620 -14.19 -11.03 -69.04
CA GLU A 620 -15.35 -11.29 -69.91
C GLU A 620 -16.51 -10.31 -69.60
N THR A 621 -16.80 -10.03 -68.33
CA THR A 621 -17.80 -9.03 -67.91
C THR A 621 -17.35 -7.59 -68.13
N ALA A 622 -16.04 -7.33 -68.15
CA ALA A 622 -15.46 -6.06 -68.58
C ALA A 622 -15.39 -5.90 -70.11
N GLY A 623 -15.79 -6.91 -70.89
CA GLY A 623 -15.84 -6.88 -72.35
C GLY A 623 -14.48 -6.94 -73.05
N ILE A 624 -13.43 -7.42 -72.36
CA ILE A 624 -12.05 -7.43 -72.87
C ILE A 624 -11.70 -8.75 -73.58
N ILE A 625 -12.41 -9.85 -73.30
CA ILE A 625 -12.21 -11.15 -73.95
C ILE A 625 -13.48 -11.53 -74.73
N GLY A 626 -13.44 -11.40 -76.05
CA GLY A 626 -14.46 -11.91 -76.98
C GLY A 626 -13.94 -13.14 -77.71
N ASP A 627 -14.74 -14.21 -77.73
CA ASP A 627 -14.44 -15.48 -78.38
C ASP A 627 -14.55 -15.34 -79.91
N GLU A 628 -13.44 -15.01 -80.59
CA GLU A 628 -13.32 -15.13 -82.04
C GLU A 628 -12.06 -15.92 -82.41
N ALA A 629 -12.19 -17.25 -82.46
CA ALA A 629 -11.37 -18.05 -83.37
C ALA A 629 -12.03 -19.40 -83.69
N ARG A 630 -12.24 -19.62 -85.00
CA ARG A 630 -12.48 -20.88 -85.74
C ARG A 630 -13.94 -21.25 -86.01
N TYR A 631 -14.44 -20.79 -87.16
CA TYR A 631 -14.95 -21.73 -88.17
C TYR A 631 -14.64 -21.18 -89.57
N ALA A 632 -13.59 -21.71 -90.19
CA ALA A 632 -13.37 -21.60 -91.62
C ALA A 632 -13.56 -22.99 -92.26
N ARG A 633 -14.58 -23.04 -93.15
CA ARG A 633 -14.57 -23.67 -94.49
C ARG A 633 -15.07 -25.12 -94.68
N GLY A 634 -16.12 -25.21 -95.52
CA GLY A 634 -16.41 -26.30 -96.48
C GLY A 634 -17.88 -26.75 -96.45
N GLY A 635 -18.68 -26.81 -97.51
CA GLY A 635 -18.57 -26.55 -98.96
C GLY A 635 -19.87 -26.97 -99.69
N MET A 636 -19.99 -26.59 -100.97
CA MET A 636 -20.85 -27.16 -102.05
C MET A 636 -22.39 -27.13 -101.92
N SER A 637 -23.03 -26.21 -102.64
CA SER A 637 -23.73 -26.43 -103.94
C SER A 637 -24.23 -25.11 -104.50
#